data_AF-A0A3B8Z6X8-F1
#
_entry.id   AF-A0A3B8Z6X8-F1
#
_cell.length_a   1.000
_cell.length_b   1.000
_cell.length_c   1.000
_cell.angle_alpha   90.00
_cell.angle_beta   90.00
_cell.angle_gamma   90.00
#
_symmetry.space_group_name_H-M   'P 1'
#
loop_
_entity.id
_entity.type
_entity.pdbx_description
1 polymer ?
#
loop_
_entity_poly.entity_id
_entity_poly.type
_entity_poly.pdbx_seq_one_letter_code
_entity_poly.pdbx_strand_id
1 'polypeptide(L)'
;SVSTAFRAPNIVQVNEKIVVRSGTRNDYSMYQVQTENGISHSSSDADSRYTIQRQATGAQNLESEESDNSSIGFVLEPLDGLVITADYWEIEKDKTIGLFGRNNHTVLDMMKRFDNGLNSCSTFQGHSAVVREAPDDGELAYFAAAGVCPFGSIKYVADEYMNLAKRTIEGYDLAVYYDVDTALGNFDLRYIGSFIEKFYQAPSGQFKGLTAAKASGLIPADIPIDGFGDLLGKDGNYDNKHSLRLSWRRGP
;
A
#
# COMPACT_ATOMS: atom_id res chain seq x y z
N SER A 1 -11.40 2.07 27.04
CA SER A 1 -11.40 3.49 26.65
C SER A 1 -11.92 3.61 25.23
N VAL A 2 -12.64 4.69 24.90
CA VAL A 2 -13.03 5.03 23.53
C VAL A 2 -12.76 6.51 23.34
N SER A 3 -12.10 6.89 22.25
CA SER A 3 -11.80 8.28 21.92
C SER A 3 -11.80 8.52 20.41
N THR A 4 -12.14 9.74 20.03
CA THR A 4 -12.15 10.19 18.63
C THR A 4 -11.08 11.26 18.43
N ALA A 5 -10.48 11.30 17.24
CA ALA A 5 -9.51 12.31 16.84
C ALA A 5 -9.70 12.68 15.37
N PHE A 6 -9.17 13.84 14.97
CA PHE A 6 -9.09 14.21 13.56
C PHE A 6 -7.72 14.79 13.23
N ARG A 7 -7.35 14.70 11.97
CA ARG A 7 -6.18 15.34 11.39
C ARG A 7 -6.60 16.09 10.13
N ALA A 8 -6.45 17.41 10.15
CA ALA A 8 -6.65 18.23 8.96
C ALA A 8 -5.64 17.87 7.86
N PRO A 9 -5.98 18.02 6.57
CA PRO A 9 -5.03 17.82 5.48
C PRO A 9 -3.79 18.69 5.66
N ASN A 10 -2.60 18.11 5.46
CA ASN A 10 -1.37 18.88 5.57
C ASN A 10 -1.29 19.90 4.43
N ILE A 11 -0.73 21.09 4.70
CA ILE A 11 -0.57 22.15 3.68
C ILE A 11 0.19 21.65 2.44
N VAL A 12 1.12 20.72 2.64
CA VAL A 12 1.83 20.03 1.56
C VAL A 12 0.87 19.19 0.74
N GLN A 13 0.03 18.34 1.35
CA GLN A 13 -0.94 17.50 0.61
C GLN A 13 -1.98 18.33 -0.18
N VAL A 14 -2.25 19.55 0.24
CA VAL A 14 -3.18 20.46 -0.45
C VAL A 14 -2.50 21.25 -1.58
N ASN A 15 -1.27 21.74 -1.35
CA ASN A 15 -0.57 22.67 -2.25
C ASN A 15 0.63 22.07 -2.97
N GLU A 16 0.87 20.76 -2.83
CA GLU A 16 1.99 20.08 -3.49
C GLU A 16 1.89 20.30 -4.99
N LYS A 17 2.86 21.02 -5.55
CA LYS A 17 2.87 21.28 -6.99
C LYS A 17 3.21 19.99 -7.72
N ILE A 18 4.39 19.43 -7.45
CA ILE A 18 4.85 18.15 -8.00
C ILE A 18 5.92 17.57 -7.07
N VAL A 19 5.73 16.32 -6.62
CA VAL A 19 6.80 15.49 -6.04
C VAL A 19 7.06 14.28 -6.94
N VAL A 20 8.28 14.18 -7.46
CA VAL A 20 8.66 13.09 -8.36
C VAL A 20 9.37 11.98 -7.59
N ARG A 21 8.93 10.74 -7.79
CA ARG A 21 9.68 9.54 -7.39
C ARG A 21 9.80 8.58 -8.56
N SER A 22 10.98 8.03 -8.78
CA SER A 22 11.22 7.02 -9.81
C SER A 22 11.36 5.63 -9.19
N GLY A 23 11.21 4.60 -10.01
CA GLY A 23 11.56 3.23 -9.64
C GLY A 23 11.21 2.26 -10.75
N THR A 24 11.97 1.17 -10.84
CA THR A 24 11.72 0.09 -11.82
C THR A 24 10.41 -0.61 -11.49
N ARG A 25 9.49 -0.63 -12.46
CA ARG A 25 8.15 -1.23 -12.34
C ARG A 25 7.71 -1.78 -13.69
N ASN A 26 6.67 -2.60 -13.65
CA ASN A 26 6.02 -3.06 -14.87
C ASN A 26 5.06 -1.98 -15.38
N ASP A 27 5.15 -1.69 -16.67
CA ASP A 27 4.07 -1.11 -17.46
C ASP A 27 3.11 -2.23 -17.82
N TYR A 28 2.01 -2.35 -17.06
CA TYR A 28 1.07 -3.47 -17.26
C TYR A 28 0.39 -3.45 -18.63
N SER A 29 0.36 -2.32 -19.35
CA SER A 29 -0.14 -2.30 -20.73
C SER A 29 0.81 -3.05 -21.66
N MET A 30 2.12 -2.78 -21.58
CA MET A 30 3.12 -3.55 -22.34
C MET A 30 3.26 -4.98 -21.84
N TYR A 31 3.12 -5.19 -20.53
CA TYR A 31 3.14 -6.52 -19.93
C TYR A 31 2.08 -7.41 -20.57
N GLN A 32 0.84 -6.93 -20.65
CA GLN A 32 -0.24 -7.68 -21.29
C GLN A 32 0.00 -7.90 -22.78
N VAL A 33 0.54 -6.91 -23.50
CA VAL A 33 0.95 -7.09 -24.92
C VAL A 33 1.95 -8.22 -25.08
N GLN A 34 2.94 -8.32 -24.19
CA GLN A 34 3.88 -9.45 -24.21
C GLN A 34 3.16 -10.77 -23.93
N THR A 35 2.25 -10.81 -22.95
CA THR A 35 1.47 -12.01 -22.61
C THR A 35 0.66 -12.51 -23.80
N GLU A 36 -0.12 -11.64 -24.46
CA GLU A 36 -0.95 -12.01 -25.62
C GLU A 36 -0.11 -12.51 -26.79
N ASN A 37 1.11 -11.98 -26.96
CA ASN A 37 2.03 -12.39 -28.01
C ASN A 37 2.91 -13.58 -27.62
N GLY A 38 2.77 -14.15 -26.42
CA GLY A 38 3.61 -15.24 -25.93
C GLY A 38 5.08 -14.88 -25.73
N ILE A 39 5.39 -13.59 -25.56
CA ILE A 39 6.74 -13.07 -25.36
C ILE A 39 7.08 -13.13 -23.87
N SER A 40 8.29 -13.59 -23.54
CA SER A 40 8.77 -13.58 -22.16
C SER A 40 8.82 -12.16 -21.60
N HIS A 41 8.35 -11.95 -20.38
CA HIS A 41 8.48 -10.68 -19.65
C HIS A 41 9.92 -10.29 -19.31
N SER A 42 10.88 -11.19 -19.54
CA SER A 42 12.32 -10.90 -19.44
C SER A 42 12.98 -10.66 -20.80
N SER A 43 12.21 -10.61 -21.89
CA SER A 43 12.74 -10.39 -23.24
C SER A 43 13.24 -8.95 -23.39
N SER A 44 14.30 -8.78 -24.18
CA SER A 44 14.74 -7.45 -24.65
C SER A 44 13.98 -6.96 -25.87
N ASP A 45 13.23 -7.85 -26.56
CA ASP A 45 12.54 -7.53 -27.81
C ASP A 45 11.29 -6.66 -27.59
N ALA A 46 10.74 -6.70 -26.37
CA ALA A 46 9.75 -5.77 -25.85
C ALA A 46 10.00 -5.67 -24.34
N ASP A 47 10.27 -4.48 -23.80
CA ASP A 47 10.56 -4.31 -22.37
C ASP A 47 9.35 -3.70 -21.64
N SER A 48 8.63 -4.53 -20.88
CA SER A 48 7.56 -4.03 -20.01
C SER A 48 8.05 -3.56 -18.64
N ARG A 49 9.34 -3.72 -18.31
CA ARG A 49 9.88 -3.50 -16.96
C ARG A 49 11.04 -2.50 -16.96
N TYR A 50 10.70 -1.23 -16.87
CA TYR A 50 11.65 -0.13 -16.89
C TYR A 50 11.42 0.88 -15.76
N THR A 51 12.27 1.90 -15.69
CA THR A 51 12.13 2.98 -14.69
C THR A 51 10.99 3.91 -15.08
N ILE A 52 9.94 3.94 -14.27
CA ILE A 52 8.78 4.82 -14.49
C ILE A 52 8.80 5.93 -13.44
N GLN A 53 8.48 7.16 -13.81
CA GLN A 53 8.30 8.26 -12.84
C GLN A 53 6.86 8.30 -12.32
N ARG A 54 6.69 8.59 -11.03
CA ARG A 54 5.42 8.99 -10.42
C ARG A 54 5.52 10.46 -10.04
N GLN A 55 4.54 11.26 -10.45
CA GLN A 55 4.42 12.67 -10.13
C GLN A 55 3.23 12.84 -9.18
N ALA A 56 3.52 13.02 -7.89
CA ALA A 56 2.50 13.28 -6.88
C ALA A 56 2.08 14.75 -6.91
N THR A 57 0.78 15.03 -6.90
CA THR A 57 0.25 16.40 -6.80
C THR A 57 -0.74 16.52 -5.67
N GLY A 58 -0.87 17.73 -5.13
CA GLY A 58 -1.84 18.06 -4.11
C GLY A 58 -3.26 18.07 -4.66
N ALA A 59 -4.25 17.91 -3.77
CA ALA A 59 -5.66 18.02 -4.09
C ALA A 59 -6.33 19.11 -3.26
N GLN A 60 -7.17 19.92 -3.91
CA GLN A 60 -7.85 21.05 -3.26
C GLN A 60 -9.04 20.62 -2.39
N ASN A 61 -9.63 19.47 -2.68
CA ASN A 61 -10.86 18.99 -2.04
C ASN A 61 -10.57 17.86 -1.03
N LEU A 62 -9.40 17.87 -0.39
CA LEU A 62 -9.09 16.90 0.64
C LEU A 62 -9.90 17.19 1.91
N GLU A 63 -10.58 16.16 2.39
CA GLU A 63 -11.25 16.17 3.68
C GLU A 63 -10.31 15.75 4.81
N SER A 64 -10.66 16.11 6.04
CA SER A 64 -9.88 15.69 7.22
C SER A 64 -9.93 14.17 7.39
N GLU A 65 -8.80 13.60 7.82
CA GLU A 65 -8.76 12.21 8.29
C GLU A 65 -9.39 12.16 9.69
N GLU A 66 -10.29 11.22 9.92
CA GLU A 66 -10.95 11.01 11.20
C GLU A 66 -10.49 9.67 11.77
N SER A 67 -10.44 9.55 13.10
CA SER A 67 -10.00 8.31 13.75
C SER A 67 -10.79 8.02 15.02
N ASP A 68 -11.31 6.80 15.08
CA ASP A 68 -11.91 6.23 16.28
C ASP A 68 -10.92 5.22 16.88
N ASN A 69 -10.65 5.36 18.17
CA ASN A 69 -9.72 4.53 18.90
C ASN A 69 -10.47 3.86 20.05
N SER A 70 -10.34 2.55 20.16
CA SER A 70 -10.88 1.79 21.27
C SER A 70 -9.79 0.90 21.89
N SER A 71 -9.83 0.74 23.21
CA SER A 71 -8.92 -0.17 23.91
C SER A 71 -9.51 -0.72 25.19
N ILE A 72 -9.08 -1.91 25.58
CA ILE A 72 -9.34 -2.50 26.89
C ILE A 72 -8.05 -3.10 27.44
N GLY A 73 -7.74 -2.76 28.68
CA GLY A 73 -6.48 -3.10 29.33
C GLY A 73 -6.69 -3.85 30.62
N PHE A 74 -5.78 -4.76 30.92
CA PHE A 74 -5.71 -5.51 32.16
C PHE A 74 -4.31 -5.34 32.77
N VAL A 75 -4.27 -5.16 34.08
CA VAL A 75 -3.04 -5.17 34.87
C VAL A 75 -3.19 -6.26 35.90
N LEU A 76 -2.23 -7.18 35.94
CA LEU A 76 -2.20 -8.32 36.85
C LEU A 76 -0.91 -8.30 37.66
N GLU A 77 -1.05 -8.43 38.97
CA GLU A 77 0.05 -8.50 39.93
C GLU A 77 -0.06 -9.83 40.71
N PRO A 78 0.22 -10.98 40.07
CA PRO A 78 -0.06 -12.29 40.65
C PRO A 78 0.87 -12.66 41.82
N LEU A 79 2.03 -12.02 41.92
CA LEU A 79 2.97 -12.15 43.03
C LEU A 79 3.83 -10.88 43.14
N ASP A 80 4.51 -10.73 44.27
CA ASP A 80 5.34 -9.56 44.55
C ASP A 80 6.45 -9.38 43.51
N GLY A 81 6.60 -8.16 43.01
CA GLY A 81 7.56 -7.80 41.97
C GLY A 81 7.17 -8.19 40.54
N LEU A 82 6.10 -8.97 40.30
CA LEU A 82 5.63 -9.33 38.95
C LEU A 82 4.42 -8.49 38.54
N VAL A 83 4.57 -7.69 37.49
CA VAL A 83 3.49 -6.93 36.84
C VAL A 83 3.34 -7.40 35.39
N ILE A 84 2.13 -7.80 35.03
CA ILE A 84 1.76 -8.15 33.65
C ILE A 84 0.69 -7.16 33.19
N THR A 85 0.94 -6.49 32.06
CA THR A 85 -0.08 -5.66 31.38
C THR A 85 -0.44 -6.29 30.05
N ALA A 86 -1.73 -6.34 29.76
CA ALA A 86 -2.25 -6.79 28.48
C ALA A 86 -3.31 -5.81 27.99
N ASP A 87 -3.11 -5.24 26.81
CA ASP A 87 -3.97 -4.22 26.23
C ASP A 87 -4.41 -4.66 24.84
N TYR A 88 -5.71 -4.83 24.62
CA TYR A 88 -6.29 -5.02 23.29
C TYR A 88 -6.76 -3.68 22.76
N TRP A 89 -6.48 -3.37 21.49
CA TRP A 89 -6.80 -2.08 20.90
C TRP A 89 -7.23 -2.20 19.43
N GLU A 90 -8.06 -1.26 19.01
CA GLU A 90 -8.48 -1.07 17.62
C GLU A 90 -8.43 0.41 17.27
N ILE A 91 -7.90 0.71 16.09
CA ILE A 91 -7.84 2.05 15.51
C ILE A 91 -8.49 1.99 14.14
N GLU A 92 -9.61 2.68 14.02
CA GLU A 92 -10.30 2.88 12.76
C GLU A 92 -10.01 4.29 12.26
N LYS A 93 -9.60 4.42 11.00
CA LYS A 93 -9.31 5.70 10.37
C LYS A 93 -10.14 5.86 9.10
N ASP A 94 -10.94 6.90 9.06
CA ASP A 94 -11.73 7.26 7.91
C ASP A 94 -11.05 8.35 7.08
N LYS A 95 -11.34 8.31 5.78
CA LYS A 95 -10.87 9.31 4.79
C LYS A 95 -9.35 9.47 4.75
N THR A 96 -8.60 8.40 5.07
CA THR A 96 -7.13 8.44 5.08
C THR A 96 -6.60 9.02 3.77
N ILE A 97 -5.73 10.01 3.83
CA ILE A 97 -5.21 10.70 2.66
C ILE A 97 -4.04 9.88 2.11
N GLY A 98 -4.22 9.39 0.89
CA GLY A 98 -3.23 8.57 0.22
C GLY A 98 -3.23 8.81 -1.28
N LEU A 99 -2.54 7.92 -1.98
CA LEU A 99 -2.38 7.94 -3.43
C LEU A 99 -2.98 6.67 -4.00
N PHE A 100 -3.45 6.72 -5.24
CA PHE A 100 -3.93 5.52 -5.92
C PHE A 100 -2.78 4.57 -6.24
N GLY A 101 -1.60 5.14 -6.51
CA GLY A 101 -0.38 4.39 -6.71
C GLY A 101 -0.10 4.14 -8.18
N ARG A 102 1.18 4.27 -8.53
CA ARG A 102 1.69 4.09 -9.90
C ARG A 102 1.31 2.74 -10.52
N ASN A 103 1.40 1.65 -9.74
CA ASN A 103 1.07 0.31 -10.22
C ASN A 103 -0.42 0.22 -10.60
N ASN A 104 -1.31 0.67 -9.73
CA ASN A 104 -2.74 0.60 -10.00
C ASN A 104 -3.15 1.47 -11.19
N HIS A 105 -2.51 2.63 -11.39
CA HIS A 105 -2.72 3.45 -12.58
C HIS A 105 -2.34 2.74 -13.89
N THR A 106 -1.22 2.01 -13.91
CA THR A 106 -0.80 1.27 -15.13
C THR A 106 -1.68 0.04 -15.39
N VAL A 107 -2.23 -0.61 -14.34
CA VAL A 107 -3.27 -1.64 -14.50
C VAL A 107 -4.55 -1.05 -15.08
N LEU A 108 -4.99 0.12 -14.60
CA LEU A 108 -6.19 0.78 -15.13
C LEU A 108 -6.01 1.25 -16.58
N ASP A 109 -4.81 1.71 -16.94
CA ASP A 109 -4.46 2.03 -18.33
C ASP A 109 -4.50 0.80 -19.23
N MET A 110 -3.93 -0.32 -18.78
CA MET A 110 -4.00 -1.61 -19.47
C MET A 110 -5.46 -1.99 -19.73
N MET A 111 -6.30 -2.02 -18.68
CA MET A 111 -7.71 -2.37 -18.83
C MET A 111 -8.42 -1.51 -19.87
N LYS A 112 -8.24 -0.18 -19.82
CA LYS A 112 -8.87 0.74 -20.79
C LYS A 112 -8.39 0.49 -22.22
N ARG A 113 -7.11 0.19 -22.41
CA ARG A 113 -6.52 -0.10 -23.73
C ARG A 113 -7.07 -1.39 -24.32
N PHE A 114 -7.11 -2.46 -23.53
CA PHE A 114 -7.60 -3.76 -23.98
C PHE A 114 -9.13 -3.78 -24.16
N ASP A 115 -9.87 -3.05 -23.33
CA ASP A 115 -11.33 -2.85 -23.52
C ASP A 115 -11.62 -2.08 -24.82
N ASN A 116 -10.80 -1.07 -25.16
CA ASN A 116 -10.93 -0.36 -26.42
C ASN A 116 -10.53 -1.21 -27.65
N GLY A 117 -9.58 -2.13 -27.48
CA GLY A 117 -9.00 -2.90 -28.59
C GLY A 117 -8.41 -2.01 -29.67
N LEU A 118 -8.77 -2.26 -30.93
CA LEU A 118 -8.31 -1.50 -32.12
C LEU A 118 -9.26 -0.37 -32.53
N ASN A 119 -10.24 -0.01 -31.69
CA ASN A 119 -11.22 1.01 -32.04
C ASN A 119 -10.60 2.42 -32.00
N SER A 120 -10.80 3.20 -33.06
CA SER A 120 -10.50 4.64 -33.12
C SER A 120 -9.09 5.03 -32.63
N CYS A 121 -8.06 4.23 -32.94
CA CYS A 121 -6.70 4.38 -32.41
C CYS A 121 -6.05 5.75 -32.63
N SER A 122 -6.49 6.52 -33.63
CA SER A 122 -6.01 7.88 -33.86
C SER A 122 -6.50 8.91 -32.82
N THR A 123 -7.55 8.59 -32.07
CA THR A 123 -8.19 9.50 -31.10
C THR A 123 -8.28 8.91 -29.70
N PHE A 124 -8.17 7.58 -29.58
CA PHE A 124 -8.22 6.90 -28.29
C PHE A 124 -7.05 7.34 -27.41
N GLN A 125 -7.36 7.61 -26.14
CA GLN A 125 -6.40 7.83 -25.08
C GLN A 125 -6.72 6.84 -23.96
N GLY A 126 -5.67 6.27 -23.38
CA GLY A 126 -5.80 5.33 -22.26
C GLY A 126 -6.21 6.02 -20.96
N HIS A 127 -5.73 5.52 -19.83
CA HIS A 127 -5.95 6.18 -18.55
C HIS A 127 -5.19 7.51 -18.50
N SER A 128 -5.89 8.62 -18.28
CA SER A 128 -5.33 9.98 -18.37
C SER A 128 -4.19 10.26 -17.38
N ALA A 129 -4.13 9.51 -16.28
CA ALA A 129 -3.04 9.60 -15.31
C ALA A 129 -1.73 8.98 -15.84
N VAL A 130 -1.78 8.12 -16.85
CA VAL A 130 -0.61 7.48 -17.46
C VAL A 130 -0.24 8.25 -18.72
N VAL A 131 0.73 9.15 -18.58
CA VAL A 131 1.19 9.99 -19.68
C VAL A 131 2.30 9.26 -20.44
N ARG A 132 2.11 9.10 -21.75
CA ARG A 132 3.00 8.29 -22.60
C ARG A 132 3.67 9.13 -23.69
N GLU A 133 4.76 8.59 -24.23
CA GLU A 133 5.29 9.00 -25.53
C GLU A 133 4.35 8.58 -26.67
N ALA A 134 4.61 9.13 -27.86
CA ALA A 134 4.03 8.59 -29.08
C ALA A 134 4.53 7.15 -29.31
N PRO A 135 3.71 6.27 -29.92
CA PRO A 135 4.18 4.94 -30.29
C PRO A 135 5.37 5.02 -31.25
N ASP A 136 6.30 4.07 -31.11
CA ASP A 136 7.36 3.87 -32.10
C ASP A 136 6.81 3.05 -33.29
N ASP A 137 7.15 3.45 -34.50
CA ASP A 137 6.77 2.76 -35.74
C ASP A 137 7.31 1.32 -35.77
N GLY A 138 8.44 1.07 -35.10
CA GLY A 138 9.05 -0.25 -35.00
C GLY A 138 8.21 -1.29 -34.22
N GLU A 139 7.27 -0.84 -33.40
CA GLU A 139 6.52 -1.70 -32.49
C GLU A 139 5.05 -1.94 -32.91
N LEU A 140 4.59 -1.30 -33.98
CA LEU A 140 3.18 -1.32 -34.42
C LEU A 140 2.64 -2.73 -34.67
N ALA A 141 3.47 -3.62 -35.21
CA ALA A 141 3.09 -5.01 -35.47
C ALA A 141 2.79 -5.80 -34.17
N TYR A 142 3.52 -5.52 -33.08
CA TYR A 142 3.31 -6.17 -31.79
C TYR A 142 1.97 -5.78 -31.17
N PHE A 143 1.59 -4.52 -31.27
CA PHE A 143 0.31 -4.02 -30.77
C PHE A 143 -0.87 -4.57 -31.57
N ALA A 144 -0.75 -4.61 -32.90
CA ALA A 144 -1.77 -5.19 -33.76
C ALA A 144 -1.99 -6.70 -33.48
N ALA A 145 -0.91 -7.45 -33.24
CA ALA A 145 -0.98 -8.87 -32.88
C ALA A 145 -1.69 -9.09 -31.52
N ALA A 146 -1.44 -8.20 -30.55
CA ALA A 146 -2.12 -8.20 -29.25
C ALA A 146 -3.53 -7.58 -29.28
N GLY A 147 -4.00 -7.11 -30.44
CA GLY A 147 -5.34 -6.56 -30.61
C GLY A 147 -5.58 -5.21 -29.92
N VAL A 148 -4.53 -4.43 -29.67
CA VAL A 148 -4.60 -3.16 -28.93
C VAL A 148 -4.07 -1.99 -29.77
N CYS A 149 -4.64 -0.80 -29.61
CA CYS A 149 -4.09 0.40 -30.23
C CYS A 149 -2.63 0.63 -29.80
N PRO A 150 -1.74 1.08 -30.70
CA PRO A 150 -0.33 1.28 -30.38
C PRO A 150 -0.12 2.42 -29.38
N PHE A 151 0.88 2.28 -28.52
CA PHE A 151 1.23 3.30 -27.53
C PHE A 151 2.71 3.31 -27.22
N GLY A 152 3.26 4.47 -26.84
CA GLY A 152 4.64 4.60 -26.40
C GLY A 152 4.85 4.24 -24.94
N SER A 153 6.12 4.28 -24.54
CA SER A 153 6.54 4.13 -23.14
C SER A 153 5.97 5.23 -22.24
N ILE A 154 5.87 4.95 -20.94
CA ILE A 154 5.35 5.88 -19.96
C ILE A 154 6.39 6.96 -19.64
N LYS A 155 6.04 8.22 -19.89
CA LYS A 155 6.80 9.40 -19.43
C LYS A 155 6.75 9.49 -17.92
N TYR A 156 5.53 9.53 -17.40
CA TYR A 156 5.24 9.58 -15.98
C TYR A 156 3.80 9.15 -15.70
N VAL A 157 3.55 8.81 -14.44
CA VAL A 157 2.21 8.60 -13.90
C VAL A 157 1.89 9.75 -12.96
N ALA A 158 0.87 10.54 -13.30
CA ALA A 158 0.30 11.57 -12.44
C ALA A 158 -0.57 10.91 -11.37
N ASP A 159 -0.31 11.19 -10.10
CA ASP A 159 -1.01 10.54 -8.98
C ASP A 159 -1.37 11.63 -7.96
N GLU A 160 -2.64 12.00 -7.93
CA GLU A 160 -3.14 13.06 -7.07
C GLU A 160 -3.54 12.49 -5.71
N TYR A 161 -3.28 13.22 -4.63
CA TYR A 161 -3.76 12.82 -3.31
C TYR A 161 -5.29 12.74 -3.27
N MET A 162 -5.80 11.73 -2.58
CA MET A 162 -7.24 11.53 -2.41
C MET A 162 -7.56 10.99 -1.01
N ASN A 163 -8.77 11.24 -0.54
CA ASN A 163 -9.32 10.54 0.62
C ASN A 163 -9.66 9.09 0.24
N LEU A 164 -8.96 8.15 0.85
CA LEU A 164 -9.20 6.71 0.74
C LEU A 164 -10.35 6.28 1.64
N ALA A 165 -10.76 5.02 1.50
CA ALA A 165 -11.75 4.42 2.40
C ALA A 165 -11.20 4.23 3.83
N LYS A 166 -12.06 3.67 4.67
CA LYS A 166 -11.73 3.22 6.02
C LYS A 166 -10.50 2.31 6.06
N ARG A 167 -9.63 2.55 7.03
CA ARG A 167 -8.49 1.73 7.40
C ARG A 167 -8.62 1.28 8.85
N THR A 168 -8.52 -0.02 9.10
CA THR A 168 -8.59 -0.59 10.44
C THR A 168 -7.24 -1.21 10.79
N ILE A 169 -6.70 -0.85 11.94
CA ILE A 169 -5.52 -1.47 12.53
C ILE A 169 -5.94 -1.99 13.90
N GLU A 170 -5.74 -3.28 14.16
CA GLU A 170 -6.14 -3.90 15.43
C GLU A 170 -5.02 -4.83 15.91
N GLY A 171 -4.92 -4.95 17.23
CA GLY A 171 -3.83 -5.69 17.84
C GLY A 171 -3.87 -5.68 19.35
N TYR A 172 -2.80 -6.22 19.93
CA TYR A 172 -2.62 -6.22 21.38
C TYR A 172 -1.17 -6.01 21.78
N ASP A 173 -0.99 -5.43 22.96
CA ASP A 173 0.29 -5.23 23.60
C ASP A 173 0.37 -6.09 24.88
N LEU A 174 1.53 -6.68 25.12
CA LEU A 174 1.85 -7.45 26.32
C LEU A 174 3.14 -6.90 26.92
N ALA A 175 3.09 -6.43 28.17
CA ALA A 175 4.30 -6.12 28.91
C ALA A 175 4.40 -6.97 30.17
N VAL A 176 5.60 -7.47 30.43
CA VAL A 176 5.92 -8.24 31.64
C VAL A 176 7.12 -7.56 32.30
N TYR A 177 6.92 -7.15 33.54
CA TYR A 177 7.94 -6.59 34.42
C TYR A 177 8.10 -7.55 35.59
N TYR A 178 9.31 -7.98 35.88
CA TYR A 178 9.58 -8.83 37.02
C TYR A 178 10.86 -8.38 37.72
N ASP A 179 10.70 -7.83 38.92
CA ASP A 179 11.79 -7.54 39.85
C ASP A 179 11.76 -8.58 40.96
N VAL A 180 12.86 -9.31 41.15
CA VAL A 180 12.95 -10.33 42.19
C VAL A 180 14.30 -10.34 42.88
N ASP A 181 14.26 -10.26 44.20
CA ASP A 181 15.41 -10.45 45.07
C ASP A 181 15.60 -11.93 45.40
N THR A 182 16.79 -12.44 45.10
CA THR A 182 17.16 -13.84 45.37
C THR A 182 18.48 -13.90 46.14
N ALA A 183 18.81 -15.07 46.69
CA ALA A 183 20.14 -15.30 47.27
C ALA A 183 21.31 -15.11 46.27
N LEU A 184 21.00 -15.06 44.97
CA LEU A 184 21.97 -14.85 43.89
C LEU A 184 22.06 -13.38 43.45
N GLY A 185 21.25 -12.47 44.01
CA GLY A 185 21.15 -11.07 43.63
C GLY A 185 19.75 -10.65 43.20
N ASN A 186 19.60 -9.37 42.88
CA ASN A 186 18.40 -8.76 42.31
C ASN A 186 18.37 -8.99 40.80
N PHE A 187 17.26 -9.52 40.30
CA PHE A 187 16.99 -9.68 38.87
C PHE A 187 15.86 -8.73 38.46
N ASP A 188 16.09 -7.94 37.41
CA ASP A 188 15.08 -7.09 36.78
C ASP A 188 14.90 -7.56 35.34
N LEU A 189 13.71 -8.07 35.04
CA LEU A 189 13.29 -8.50 33.72
C LEU A 189 12.22 -7.54 33.21
N ARG A 190 12.42 -7.04 31.99
CA ARG A 190 11.41 -6.28 31.26
C ARG A 190 11.25 -6.88 29.87
N TYR A 191 10.05 -7.33 29.57
CA TYR A 191 9.64 -7.77 28.25
C TYR A 191 8.46 -6.92 27.77
N ILE A 192 8.49 -6.49 26.52
CA ILE A 192 7.39 -5.81 25.84
C ILE A 192 7.23 -6.46 24.47
N GLY A 193 6.02 -6.93 24.16
CA GLY A 193 5.60 -7.39 22.85
C GLY A 193 4.42 -6.55 22.35
N SER A 194 4.46 -6.17 21.08
CA SER A 194 3.35 -5.58 20.36
C SER A 194 2.99 -6.47 19.18
N PHE A 195 1.71 -6.78 19.01
CA PHE A 195 1.20 -7.70 18.02
C PHE A 195 0.10 -7.02 17.23
N ILE A 196 0.21 -7.00 15.90
CA ILE A 196 -0.79 -6.46 14.99
C ILE A 196 -1.48 -7.65 14.33
N GLU A 197 -2.77 -7.80 14.59
CA GLU A 197 -3.58 -8.90 14.05
C GLU A 197 -4.23 -8.51 12.73
N LYS A 198 -4.48 -7.21 12.52
CA LYS A 198 -5.07 -6.69 11.30
C LYS A 198 -4.48 -5.35 10.95
N PHE A 199 -4.18 -5.19 9.67
CA PHE A 199 -3.96 -3.90 9.06
C PHE A 199 -4.67 -3.93 7.71
N TYR A 200 -5.91 -3.43 7.69
CA TYR A 200 -6.77 -3.54 6.52
C TYR A 200 -7.17 -2.16 5.98
N GLN A 201 -7.11 -1.98 4.67
CA GLN A 201 -7.58 -0.79 3.96
C GLN A 201 -8.74 -1.18 3.05
N ALA A 202 -9.96 -0.70 3.34
CA ALA A 202 -11.08 -0.96 2.47
C ALA A 202 -10.86 -0.29 1.09
N PRO A 203 -11.29 -0.92 -0.02
CA PRO A 203 -11.22 -0.31 -1.34
C PRO A 203 -12.26 0.83 -1.48
N SER A 204 -11.85 1.97 -2.03
CA SER A 204 -12.73 3.07 -2.45
C SER A 204 -12.51 3.44 -3.92
N GLY A 205 -13.51 4.09 -4.53
CA GLY A 205 -13.40 4.63 -5.89
C GLY A 205 -12.83 3.63 -6.90
N GLN A 206 -11.72 4.00 -7.54
CA GLN A 206 -11.05 3.17 -8.56
C GLN A 206 -10.56 1.82 -8.02
N PHE A 207 -10.23 1.69 -6.73
CA PHE A 207 -9.81 0.42 -6.13
C PHE A 207 -10.93 -0.64 -6.15
N LYS A 208 -12.19 -0.21 -5.99
CA LYS A 208 -13.35 -1.13 -6.11
C LYS A 208 -13.48 -1.66 -7.54
N GLY A 209 -13.26 -0.79 -8.54
CA GLY A 209 -13.23 -1.19 -9.94
C GLY A 209 -12.15 -2.23 -10.23
N LEU A 210 -10.91 -1.99 -9.76
CA LEU A 210 -9.82 -2.96 -9.90
C LEU A 210 -10.11 -4.27 -9.18
N THR A 211 -10.70 -4.23 -7.98
CA THR A 211 -11.07 -5.44 -7.23
C THR A 211 -12.09 -6.28 -8.00
N ALA A 212 -13.15 -5.64 -8.51
CA ALA A 212 -14.17 -6.32 -9.29
C ALA A 212 -13.61 -6.90 -10.59
N ALA A 213 -12.77 -6.14 -11.29
CA ALA A 213 -12.13 -6.59 -12.51
C ALA A 213 -11.22 -7.80 -12.26
N LYS A 214 -10.42 -7.78 -11.18
CA LYS A 214 -9.60 -8.92 -10.78
C LYS A 214 -10.44 -10.14 -10.40
N ALA A 215 -11.54 -9.95 -9.66
CA ALA A 215 -12.45 -11.03 -9.30
C ALA A 215 -13.15 -11.66 -10.53
N SER A 216 -13.43 -10.86 -11.56
CA SER A 216 -14.04 -11.34 -12.82
C SER A 216 -13.05 -11.97 -13.79
N GLY A 217 -11.74 -11.94 -13.51
CA GLY A 217 -10.70 -12.42 -14.41
C GLY A 217 -10.29 -11.44 -15.53
N LEU A 218 -10.87 -10.24 -15.57
CA LEU A 218 -10.48 -9.19 -16.51
C LEU A 218 -9.06 -8.66 -16.26
N ILE A 219 -8.63 -8.66 -14.99
CA ILE A 219 -7.22 -8.48 -14.65
C ILE A 219 -6.63 -9.87 -14.42
N PRO A 220 -5.62 -10.29 -15.19
CA PRO A 220 -4.91 -11.55 -14.98
C PRO A 220 -4.41 -11.72 -13.54
N ALA A 221 -4.42 -12.96 -13.06
CA ALA A 221 -4.16 -13.26 -11.65
C ALA A 221 -2.76 -12.82 -11.18
N ASP A 222 -1.78 -12.93 -12.08
CA ASP A 222 -0.37 -12.58 -11.93
C ASP A 222 -0.10 -11.07 -11.90
N ILE A 223 -1.02 -10.24 -12.38
CA ILE A 223 -0.91 -8.78 -12.31
C ILE A 223 -1.35 -8.31 -10.91
N PRO A 224 -0.43 -7.79 -10.06
CA PRO A 224 -0.77 -7.37 -8.71
C PRO A 224 -1.51 -6.03 -8.70
N ILE A 225 -2.41 -5.89 -7.73
CA ILE A 225 -3.01 -4.62 -7.31
C ILE A 225 -2.64 -4.41 -5.84
N ASP A 226 -2.24 -3.20 -5.47
CA ASP A 226 -1.59 -2.90 -4.19
C ASP A 226 -2.15 -1.64 -3.50
N GLY A 227 -1.72 -1.40 -2.27
CA GLY A 227 -2.12 -0.21 -1.50
C GLY A 227 -3.52 -0.27 -0.85
N PHE A 228 -4.23 -1.40 -0.98
CA PHE A 228 -5.50 -1.66 -0.30
C PHE A 228 -5.68 -3.15 0.01
N GLY A 229 -6.76 -3.51 0.72
CA GLY A 229 -7.01 -4.84 1.23
C GLY A 229 -6.20 -5.11 2.51
N ASP A 230 -5.76 -6.35 2.69
CA ASP A 230 -4.86 -6.70 3.79
C ASP A 230 -3.44 -6.15 3.51
N LEU A 231 -2.95 -5.33 4.42
CA LEU A 231 -1.66 -4.64 4.39
C LEU A 231 -0.68 -5.20 5.43
N LEU A 232 -1.09 -6.17 6.26
CA LEU A 232 -0.24 -6.76 7.28
C LEU A 232 0.94 -7.50 6.62
N GLY A 233 2.14 -7.33 7.14
CA GLY A 233 3.35 -7.95 6.58
C GLY A 233 3.83 -7.36 5.25
N LYS A 234 3.16 -6.33 4.70
CA LYS A 234 3.48 -5.75 3.38
C LYS A 234 4.16 -4.40 3.52
N ASP A 235 5.08 -4.10 2.60
CA ASP A 235 5.76 -2.80 2.49
C ASP A 235 6.37 -2.27 3.80
N GLY A 236 6.86 -3.18 4.65
CA GLY A 236 7.46 -2.84 5.95
C GLY A 236 6.47 -2.75 7.12
N ASN A 237 5.18 -3.00 6.90
CA ASN A 237 4.21 -3.21 7.97
C ASN A 237 4.54 -4.52 8.67
N TYR A 238 4.91 -4.45 9.95
CA TYR A 238 5.26 -5.59 10.78
C TYR A 238 3.99 -6.19 11.41
N ASP A 239 4.05 -7.47 11.75
CA ASP A 239 3.03 -8.22 12.47
C ASP A 239 3.33 -8.29 13.97
N ASN A 240 4.60 -8.26 14.37
CA ASN A 240 5.02 -8.17 15.77
C ASN A 240 6.32 -7.40 15.97
N LYS A 241 6.49 -6.88 17.19
CA LYS A 241 7.73 -6.27 17.69
C LYS A 241 7.95 -6.66 19.13
N HIS A 242 9.21 -6.94 19.46
CA HIS A 242 9.59 -7.38 20.79
C HIS A 242 10.78 -6.58 21.32
N SER A 243 10.76 -6.29 22.62
CA SER A 243 11.89 -5.74 23.37
C SER A 243 12.06 -6.57 24.64
N LEU A 244 13.30 -7.01 24.90
CA LEU A 244 13.68 -7.74 26.09
C LEU A 244 14.88 -7.07 26.74
N ARG A 245 14.79 -6.80 28.04
CA ARG A 245 15.88 -6.35 28.87
C ARG A 245 15.95 -7.23 30.11
N LEU A 246 17.15 -7.71 30.40
CA LEU A 246 17.47 -8.41 31.64
C LEU A 246 18.62 -7.69 32.33
N SER A 247 18.44 -7.36 33.59
CA SER A 247 19.49 -6.83 34.47
C SER A 247 19.65 -7.74 35.68
N TRP A 248 20.89 -7.87 36.14
CA TRP A 248 21.23 -8.62 37.34
C TRP A 248 22.24 -7.83 38.15
N ARG A 249 22.03 -7.74 39.46
CA ARG A 249 22.90 -7.05 40.40
C ARG A 249 23.17 -7.92 41.62
N ARG A 250 24.45 -8.10 41.96
CA ARG A 250 24.91 -8.81 43.16
C ARG A 250 26.07 -8.06 43.81
N GLY A 251 25.85 -7.44 44.96
CA GLY A 251 26.85 -6.62 45.65
C GLY A 251 26.18 -5.63 46.62
N PRO A 252 26.93 -5.03 47.56
CA PRO A 252 26.39 -4.35 48.75
C PRO A 252 25.40 -3.23 48.43
#